data_AF-A0A2M7K1I5-F1
#
_entry.id   AF-A0A2M7K1I5-F1
#
_cell.length_a   1.000
_cell.length_b   1.000
_cell.length_c   1.000
_cell.angle_alpha   90.00
_cell.angle_beta   90.00
_cell.angle_gamma   90.00
#
_symmetry.space_group_name_H-M   'P 1'
#
loop_
_entity.id
_entity.type
_entity.pdbx_description
1 polymer ?
#
loop_
_entity_poly.entity_id
_entity_poly.type
_entity_poly.pdbx_seq_one_letter_code
_entity_poly.pdbx_strand_id
1 'polypeptide(L)'
;AKIADLNINEALLTAADKKILKRHEEIKKTVTANINKFRFSLAGEALYEYFWHEFCDIYIEESKKQLDNSVIARSETTKQSGQEKIATPDKLAMTINTKKILIKILSESLVLMHPYIPFVTEAVWQSLREFCPGLSESIMISTWPK
;
A
#
# COMPACT_ATOMS: atom_id res chain seq x y z
N ALA A 1 10.71 -6.48 13.17
CA ALA A 1 10.15 -5.12 13.20
C ALA A 1 8.70 -5.19 12.73
N LYS A 2 7.76 -4.57 13.45
CA LYS A 2 6.36 -4.59 13.02
C LYS A 2 6.28 -3.86 11.68
N ILE A 3 5.65 -4.50 10.69
CA ILE A 3 5.22 -3.83 9.46
C ILE A 3 4.20 -2.78 9.91
N ALA A 4 4.76 -1.63 10.24
CA ALA A 4 4.17 -0.39 10.65
C ALA A 4 2.78 -0.50 11.31
N ASP A 5 2.73 -0.33 12.64
CA ASP A 5 1.56 0.17 13.36
C ASP A 5 1.24 1.60 12.84
N LEU A 6 0.99 1.74 11.53
CA LEU A 6 0.45 2.95 10.95
C LEU A 6 -0.95 3.02 11.51
N ASN A 7 -1.18 3.99 12.38
CA ASN A 7 -2.48 4.36 12.89
C ASN A 7 -3.34 4.77 11.67
N ILE A 8 -3.93 3.75 11.02
CA ILE A 8 -4.86 3.87 9.89
C ILE A 8 -6.16 4.30 10.54
N ASN A 9 -6.63 5.49 10.17
CA ASN A 9 -7.87 5.99 10.75
C ASN A 9 -9.03 5.42 9.94
N GLU A 10 -9.73 4.44 10.52
CA GLU A 10 -10.87 3.77 9.89
C GLU A 10 -12.01 4.73 9.50
N ALA A 11 -12.11 5.87 10.18
CA ALA A 11 -13.11 6.89 9.92
C ALA A 11 -12.90 7.66 8.60
N LEU A 12 -11.69 7.61 8.03
CA LEU A 12 -11.32 8.33 6.81
C LEU A 12 -11.10 7.41 5.60
N LEU A 13 -11.63 6.17 5.66
CA LEU A 13 -11.47 5.21 4.57
C LEU A 13 -12.43 5.46 3.42
N THR A 14 -11.88 5.56 2.21
CA THR A 14 -12.65 5.55 0.97
C THR A 14 -13.26 4.17 0.74
N ALA A 15 -14.32 4.09 -0.09
CA ALA A 15 -14.86 2.79 -0.55
C ALA A 15 -13.79 1.92 -1.23
N ALA A 16 -12.90 2.56 -2.00
CA ALA A 16 -11.71 1.97 -2.60
C ALA A 16 -10.78 1.31 -1.56
N ASP A 17 -10.41 2.07 -0.51
CA ASP A 17 -9.52 1.62 0.54
C ASP A 17 -10.08 0.41 1.30
N LYS A 18 -11.40 0.40 1.55
CA LYS A 18 -12.06 -0.74 2.21
C LYS A 18 -12.02 -1.99 1.35
N LYS A 19 -12.22 -1.84 0.04
CA LYS A 19 -12.20 -2.95 -0.91
C LYS A 19 -10.81 -3.58 -1.00
N ILE A 20 -9.76 -2.76 -1.14
CA ILE A 20 -8.39 -3.29 -1.26
C ILE A 20 -7.91 -3.92 0.04
N LEU A 21 -8.23 -3.35 1.21
CA LEU A 21 -7.84 -3.96 2.49
C LEU A 21 -8.50 -5.32 2.69
N LYS A 22 -9.80 -5.43 2.42
CA LYS A 22 -10.50 -6.72 2.48
C LYS A 22 -9.84 -7.73 1.56
N ARG A 23 -9.54 -7.32 0.32
CA ARG A 23 -8.92 -8.19 -0.66
C ARG A 23 -7.51 -8.63 -0.24
N HIS A 24 -6.73 -7.72 0.31
CA HIS A 24 -5.39 -7.99 0.79
C HIS A 24 -5.40 -9.07 1.90
N GLU A 25 -6.36 -8.98 2.84
CA GLU A 25 -6.56 -10.00 3.87
C GLU A 25 -6.93 -11.38 3.30
N GLU A 26 -7.75 -11.43 2.25
CA GLU A 26 -8.09 -12.69 1.55
C GLU A 26 -6.85 -13.32 0.87
N ILE A 27 -6.03 -12.50 0.22
CA ILE A 27 -4.83 -12.95 -0.48
C ILE A 27 -3.77 -13.45 0.51
N LYS A 28 -3.54 -12.73 1.62
CA LYS A 28 -2.64 -13.21 2.69
C LYS A 28 -2.99 -14.62 3.16
N LYS A 29 -4.28 -14.86 3.45
CA LYS A 29 -4.78 -16.19 3.86
C LYS A 29 -4.59 -17.23 2.77
N THR A 30 -4.91 -16.88 1.53
CA THR A 30 -4.83 -17.80 0.37
C THR A 30 -3.39 -18.21 0.09
N VAL A 31 -2.47 -17.24 0.02
CA VAL A 31 -1.03 -17.46 -0.21
C VAL A 31 -0.44 -18.28 0.93
N THR A 32 -0.74 -17.93 2.19
CA THR A 32 -0.25 -18.67 3.36
C THR A 32 -0.76 -20.13 3.35
N ALA A 33 -2.04 -20.34 3.03
CA ALA A 33 -2.61 -21.68 2.94
C ALA A 33 -1.99 -22.53 1.82
N ASN A 34 -1.70 -21.92 0.67
CA ASN A 34 -1.07 -22.59 -0.46
C ASN A 34 0.41 -22.92 -0.18
N ILE A 35 1.15 -21.99 0.45
CA ILE A 35 2.53 -22.23 0.89
C ILE A 35 2.59 -23.37 1.92
N ASN A 36 1.68 -23.40 2.91
CA ASN A 36 1.62 -24.47 3.90
C ASN A 36 1.29 -25.85 3.28
N LYS A 37 0.62 -25.87 2.12
CA LYS A 37 0.34 -27.09 1.35
C LYS A 37 1.42 -27.41 0.31
N PHE A 38 2.55 -26.71 0.33
CA PHE A 38 3.64 -26.82 -0.66
C PHE A 38 3.21 -26.54 -2.10
N ARG A 39 2.13 -25.78 -2.30
CA ARG A 39 1.59 -25.38 -3.61
C ARG A 39 2.11 -24.00 -4.01
N PHE A 40 3.42 -23.90 -4.22
CA PHE A 40 4.09 -22.62 -4.51
C PHE A 40 3.61 -21.98 -5.82
N SER A 41 3.34 -22.77 -6.85
CA SER A 41 2.84 -22.26 -8.14
C SER A 41 1.52 -21.50 -7.99
N LEU A 42 0.52 -22.12 -7.34
CA LEU A 42 -0.79 -21.51 -7.10
C LEU A 42 -0.73 -20.29 -6.17
N ALA A 43 0.20 -20.31 -5.21
CA ALA A 43 0.44 -19.15 -4.35
C ALA A 43 1.05 -17.97 -5.14
N GLY A 44 2.03 -18.24 -5.99
CA GLY A 44 2.65 -17.23 -6.85
C GLY A 44 1.67 -16.63 -7.87
N GLU A 45 0.87 -17.47 -8.52
CA GLU A 45 -0.16 -17.03 -9.48
C GLU A 45 -1.22 -16.14 -8.82
N ALA A 46 -1.78 -16.59 -7.68
CA ALA A 46 -2.76 -15.79 -6.95
C ALA A 46 -2.20 -14.44 -6.47
N LEU A 47 -0.92 -14.41 -6.08
CA LEU A 47 -0.24 -13.20 -5.66
C LEU A 47 0.02 -12.25 -6.83
N TYR A 48 0.42 -12.79 -7.99
CA TYR A 48 0.65 -12.02 -9.21
C TYR A 48 -0.65 -11.37 -9.70
N GLU A 49 -1.72 -12.15 -9.85
CA GLU A 49 -3.04 -11.66 -10.27
C GLU A 49 -3.53 -10.51 -9.39
N TYR A 50 -3.42 -10.67 -8.07
CA TYR A 50 -3.78 -9.62 -7.12
C TYR A 50 -2.89 -8.38 -7.24
N PHE A 51 -1.56 -8.57 -7.25
CA PHE A 51 -0.62 -7.45 -7.20
C PHE A 51 -0.69 -6.61 -8.48
N TRP A 52 -0.83 -7.25 -9.63
CA TRP A 52 -0.87 -6.55 -10.90
C TRP A 52 -2.24 -5.92 -11.17
N HIS A 53 -3.30 -6.73 -11.18
CA HIS A 53 -4.60 -6.27 -11.67
C HIS A 53 -5.45 -5.55 -10.62
N GLU A 54 -5.29 -5.88 -9.33
CA GLU A 54 -6.09 -5.25 -8.28
C GLU A 54 -5.34 -4.10 -7.61
N PHE A 55 -4.05 -4.29 -7.31
CA PHE A 55 -3.25 -3.26 -6.68
C PHE A 55 -2.69 -2.24 -7.69
N CYS A 56 -1.94 -2.65 -8.70
CA CYS A 56 -1.31 -1.72 -9.65
C CYS A 56 -2.31 -1.05 -10.59
N ASP A 57 -3.19 -1.81 -11.26
CA ASP A 57 -4.09 -1.24 -12.27
C ASP A 57 -5.24 -0.42 -11.66
N ILE A 58 -5.82 -0.88 -10.54
CA ILE A 58 -7.02 -0.25 -9.96
C ILE A 58 -6.64 0.66 -8.80
N TYR A 59 -6.00 0.12 -7.75
CA TYR A 59 -5.83 0.89 -6.51
C TYR A 59 -4.84 2.05 -6.63
N ILE A 60 -3.72 1.87 -7.35
CA ILE A 60 -2.78 2.98 -7.59
C ILE A 60 -3.44 4.09 -8.40
N GLU A 61 -4.24 3.76 -9.42
CA GLU A 61 -4.95 4.75 -10.23
C GLU A 61 -6.03 5.51 -9.43
N GLU A 62 -6.76 4.81 -8.56
CA GLU A 62 -7.69 5.45 -7.63
C GLU A 62 -6.95 6.34 -6.61
N SER A 63 -5.80 5.88 -6.11
CA SER A 63 -4.98 6.63 -5.16
C SER A 63 -4.39 7.89 -5.78
N LYS A 64 -3.96 7.85 -7.05
CA LYS A 64 -3.49 9.04 -7.80
C LYS A 64 -4.58 10.11 -7.85
N LYS A 65 -5.84 9.73 -8.15
CA LYS A 65 -6.97 10.68 -8.14
C LYS A 65 -7.18 11.31 -6.75
N GLN A 66 -7.02 10.53 -5.68
CA GLN A 66 -7.11 11.04 -4.31
C GLN A 66 -5.96 12.00 -3.97
N LEU A 67 -4.77 11.74 -4.51
CA LEU A 67 -3.56 12.55 -4.31
C LEU A 67 -3.58 13.84 -5.14
N ASP A 68 -3.96 13.81 -6.41
CA ASP A 68 -4.00 14.97 -7.31
C ASP A 68 -5.01 16.03 -6.83
N ASN A 69 -6.13 15.58 -6.27
CA ASN A 69 -7.10 16.46 -5.62
C ASN A 69 -6.53 17.24 -4.41
N SER A 70 -5.35 16.85 -3.89
CA SER A 70 -4.61 17.57 -2.85
C SER A 70 -3.49 18.47 -3.40
N VAL A 71 -2.98 18.20 -4.61
CA VAL A 71 -1.86 18.94 -5.22
C VAL A 71 -2.29 20.32 -5.73
N ILE A 72 -3.58 20.51 -6.05
CA ILE A 72 -4.15 21.83 -6.35
C ILE A 72 -3.93 22.84 -5.19
N ALA A 73 -3.63 22.38 -3.96
CA ALA A 73 -3.27 23.25 -2.84
C ALA A 73 -1.77 23.60 -2.69
N ARG A 74 -0.86 23.01 -3.49
CA ARG A 74 0.60 23.29 -3.41
C ARG A 74 1.18 24.07 -4.59
N SER A 75 0.47 24.13 -5.71
CA SER A 75 0.95 24.80 -6.93
C SER A 75 0.00 25.90 -7.41
N GLU A 76 -0.31 26.87 -6.54
CA GLU A 76 -0.93 28.13 -6.95
C GLU A 76 -0.20 29.35 -6.33
N THR A 77 1.10 29.46 -6.56
CA THR A 77 1.72 30.78 -6.78
C THR A 77 1.76 31.04 -8.28
N THR A 78 0.60 31.34 -8.87
CA THR A 78 0.36 32.38 -9.88
C THR A 78 -1.12 32.35 -10.28
N LYS A 79 -1.91 33.28 -9.71
CA LYS A 79 -3.01 34.05 -10.33
C LYS A 79 -3.91 33.27 -11.33
N GLN A 80 -5.21 33.04 -11.13
CA GLN A 80 -6.25 34.03 -10.79
C GLN A 80 -7.63 33.35 -10.63
N SER A 81 -8.47 33.97 -9.79
CA SER A 81 -9.95 33.95 -9.77
C SER A 81 -10.68 32.65 -9.42
N GLY A 82 -11.05 32.57 -8.13
CA GLY A 82 -12.48 32.59 -7.79
C GLY A 82 -13.15 31.26 -7.47
N GLN A 83 -12.71 30.58 -6.40
CA GLN A 83 -13.59 30.03 -5.36
C GLN A 83 -12.72 29.43 -4.25
N GLU A 84 -12.59 30.19 -3.16
CA GLU A 84 -12.07 29.70 -1.89
C GLU A 84 -12.91 28.49 -1.42
N LYS A 85 -12.38 27.28 -1.60
CA LYS A 85 -12.78 26.14 -0.79
C LYS A 85 -11.60 25.80 0.11
N ILE A 86 -11.61 26.50 1.24
CA ILE A 86 -10.89 26.20 2.47
C ILE A 86 -10.71 24.68 2.57
N ALA A 87 -9.45 24.23 2.53
CA ALA A 87 -9.12 22.83 2.72
C ALA A 87 -9.62 22.42 4.12
N THR A 88 -10.74 21.69 4.18
CA THR A 88 -11.18 21.01 5.40
C THR A 88 -10.02 20.16 5.92
N PRO A 89 -9.62 20.29 7.20
CA PRO A 89 -8.56 19.51 7.83
C PRO A 89 -8.67 17.99 7.56
N ASP A 90 -9.89 17.52 7.33
CA ASP A 90 -10.26 16.13 7.03
C ASP A 90 -9.70 15.61 5.69
N LYS A 91 -9.53 16.45 4.66
CA LYS A 91 -9.05 16.01 3.33
C LYS A 91 -7.55 15.73 3.29
N LEU A 92 -6.77 16.54 4.01
CA LEU A 92 -5.34 16.29 4.18
C LEU A 92 -5.12 15.01 4.99
N ALA A 93 -5.92 14.82 6.05
CA ALA A 93 -5.90 13.60 6.85
C ALA A 93 -6.26 12.35 6.04
N MET A 94 -7.23 12.45 5.13
CA MET A 94 -7.61 11.37 4.20
C MET A 94 -6.46 11.00 3.25
N THR A 95 -5.79 12.01 2.66
CA THR A 95 -4.65 11.78 1.76
C THR A 95 -3.48 11.10 2.46
N ILE A 96 -3.19 11.52 3.70
CA ILE A 96 -2.18 10.88 4.55
C ILE A 96 -2.59 9.44 4.86
N ASN A 97 -3.88 9.18 5.11
CA ASN A 97 -4.40 7.83 5.35
C ASN A 97 -4.20 6.91 4.13
N THR A 98 -4.53 7.37 2.92
CA THR A 98 -4.30 6.60 1.68
C THR A 98 -2.82 6.27 1.48
N LYS A 99 -1.91 7.23 1.72
CA LYS A 99 -0.46 6.98 1.65
C LYS A 99 -0.01 5.91 2.66
N LYS A 100 -0.54 5.95 3.88
CA LYS A 100 -0.24 4.92 4.90
C LYS A 100 -0.73 3.54 4.45
N ILE A 101 -1.93 3.46 3.89
CA ILE A 101 -2.50 2.20 3.38
C ILE A 101 -1.67 1.66 2.21
N LEU A 102 -1.28 2.50 1.26
CA LEU A 102 -0.37 2.14 0.15
C LEU A 102 0.94 1.55 0.66
N ILE A 103 1.61 2.25 1.60
CA ILE A 103 2.87 1.78 2.17
C ILE A 103 2.68 0.44 2.89
N LYS A 104 1.59 0.29 3.66
CA LYS A 104 1.27 -0.98 4.35
C LYS A 104 1.12 -2.13 3.35
N ILE A 105 0.23 -1.98 2.36
CA ILE A 105 -0.06 -3.03 1.37
C ILE A 105 1.18 -3.36 0.56
N LEU A 106 1.94 -2.36 0.12
CA LEU A 106 3.18 -2.57 -0.62
C LEU A 106 4.19 -3.36 0.22
N SER A 107 4.42 -2.94 1.47
CA SER A 107 5.35 -3.62 2.38
C SER A 107 4.98 -5.08 2.60
N GLU A 108 3.71 -5.35 2.90
CA GLU A 108 3.23 -6.72 3.11
C GLU A 108 3.31 -7.56 1.83
N SER A 109 2.97 -6.97 0.67
CA SER A 109 3.06 -7.65 -0.62
C SER A 109 4.51 -8.01 -0.99
N LEU A 110 5.49 -7.14 -0.69
CA LEU A 110 6.91 -7.45 -0.88
C LEU A 110 7.35 -8.66 -0.04
N VAL A 111 6.91 -8.75 1.22
CA VAL A 111 7.20 -9.91 2.07
C VAL A 111 6.57 -11.18 1.51
N LEU A 112 5.33 -11.12 1.03
CA LEU A 112 4.65 -12.27 0.39
C LEU A 112 5.35 -12.73 -0.90
N MET A 113 5.89 -11.79 -1.68
CA MET A 113 6.56 -12.06 -2.94
C MET A 113 8.01 -12.53 -2.78
N HIS A 114 8.63 -12.26 -1.62
CA HIS A 114 10.05 -12.53 -1.38
C HIS A 114 10.49 -13.99 -1.61
N PRO A 115 9.71 -15.02 -1.25
CA PRO A 115 10.05 -16.41 -1.57
C PRO A 115 10.20 -16.71 -3.08
N TYR A 116 9.60 -15.88 -3.93
CA TYR A 116 9.61 -16.05 -5.39
C TYR A 116 10.63 -15.13 -6.07
N ILE A 117 10.76 -13.88 -5.59
CA ILE A 117 11.57 -12.84 -6.23
C ILE A 117 12.48 -12.15 -5.19
N PRO A 118 13.44 -12.87 -4.59
CA PRO A 118 14.14 -12.39 -3.39
C PRO A 118 15.00 -11.14 -3.63
N PHE A 119 15.71 -11.07 -4.75
CA PHE A 119 16.62 -9.96 -5.02
C PHE A 119 15.89 -8.64 -5.34
N VAL A 120 14.82 -8.71 -6.14
CA VAL A 120 14.06 -7.52 -6.53
C VAL A 120 13.27 -7.00 -5.33
N THR A 121 12.60 -7.89 -4.60
CA THR A 121 11.84 -7.47 -3.41
C THR A 121 12.76 -6.86 -2.35
N GLU A 122 13.95 -7.41 -2.14
CA GLU A 122 14.95 -6.85 -1.23
C GLU A 122 15.44 -5.47 -1.69
N ALA A 123 15.74 -5.29 -2.97
CA ALA A 123 16.16 -3.99 -3.50
C ALA A 123 15.08 -2.91 -3.28
N VAL A 124 13.81 -3.23 -3.58
CA VAL A 124 12.68 -2.32 -3.35
C VAL A 124 12.48 -2.05 -1.86
N TRP A 125 12.69 -3.05 -0.99
CA TRP A 125 12.62 -2.87 0.45
C TRP A 125 13.66 -1.91 0.97
N GLN A 126 14.92 -2.01 0.51
CA GLN A 126 15.96 -1.06 0.92
C GLN A 126 15.60 0.37 0.53
N SER A 127 15.07 0.60 -0.68
CA SER A 127 14.55 1.91 -1.06
C SER A 127 13.39 2.36 -0.16
N LEU A 128 12.49 1.45 0.23
CA LEU A 128 11.38 1.79 1.12
C LEU A 128 11.85 2.16 2.54
N ARG A 129 12.93 1.53 3.03
CA ARG A 129 13.53 1.81 4.35
C ARG A 129 14.02 3.24 4.48
N GLU A 130 14.51 3.86 3.40
CA GLU A 130 14.94 5.26 3.40
C GLU A 130 13.78 6.20 3.78
N PHE A 131 12.56 5.87 3.36
CA PHE A 131 11.35 6.65 3.67
C PHE A 131 10.69 6.23 4.98
N CYS A 132 10.96 5.02 5.46
CA CYS A 132 10.30 4.41 6.61
C CYS A 132 11.34 3.81 7.59
N PRO A 133 11.92 4.61 8.49
CA PRO A 133 13.04 4.20 9.36
C PRO A 133 12.69 3.16 10.45
N GLY A 134 11.49 2.57 10.43
CA GLY A 134 11.05 1.52 11.37
C GLY A 134 11.05 0.09 10.79
N LEU A 135 11.44 -0.09 9.54
CA LEU A 135 11.45 -1.38 8.85
C LEU A 135 12.68 -2.23 9.21
N SER A 136 12.52 -3.55 9.20
CA SER A 136 13.62 -4.51 9.41
C SER A 136 14.76 -4.29 8.42
N GLU A 137 16.00 -4.60 8.83
CA GLU A 137 17.20 -4.43 8.00
C GLU A 137 17.12 -5.17 6.66
N SER A 138 16.53 -6.37 6.63
CA SER A 138 16.25 -7.14 5.42
C SER A 138 14.83 -7.72 5.46
N ILE A 139 14.24 -7.99 4.30
CA ILE A 139 12.97 -8.72 4.21
C ILE A 139 13.10 -10.12 4.83
N MET A 140 14.24 -10.80 4.69
CA MET A 140 14.39 -12.18 5.18
C MET A 140 14.17 -12.31 6.69
N ILE A 141 14.46 -11.25 7.47
CA ILE A 141 14.25 -11.19 8.92
C ILE A 141 12.94 -10.49 9.30
N SER A 142 12.10 -10.17 8.32
CA SER A 142 10.79 -9.57 8.56
C SER A 142 9.79 -10.63 9.01
N THR A 143 8.73 -10.18 9.69
CA THR A 143 7.65 -11.07 10.13
C THR A 143 6.70 -11.33 8.96
N TRP A 144 6.37 -12.60 8.73
CA TRP A 144 5.33 -12.97 7.77
C TRP A 144 4.00 -12.26 8.11
N PRO A 145 3.34 -11.62 7.13
CA PRO A 145 2.11 -10.89 7.39
C PRO A 145 0.97 -11.87 7.73
N LYS A 146 0.24 -11.57 8.81
CA LYS A 146 -0.90 -12.36 9.31
C LYS A 146 -2.22 -11.80 8.83
#